data_AF-A0AAX0S1P2-F1
#
_entry.id   AF-A0AAX0S1P2-F1
#
_cell.length_a   1.000
_cell.length_b   1.000
_cell.length_c   1.000
_cell.angle_alpha   90.00
_cell.angle_beta   90.00
_cell.angle_gamma   90.00
#
_symmetry.space_group_name_H-M   'P 1'
#
loop_
_entity.id
_entity.type
_entity.pdbx_description
1 polymer ?
#
loop_
_entity_poly.entity_id
_entity_poly.type
_entity_poly.pdbx_seq_one_letter_code
_entity_poly.pdbx_strand_id
1 'polypeptide(L)'
;MARRNNQLNQREMKVIQSEVIHDSFNFDELFMLFLQDGNLRNLRPHTLTYYSNELMSFRKALETLELDTTPAKIKPDHINQFIIYSKDVLELKIVSINTRLRAIRAFFNFAYKHGYIPKNPFANIQLL
;
A
#
# COMPACT_ATOMS: atom_id res chain seq x y z
N MET A 1 38.73 11.34 30.38
CA MET A 1 38.17 11.66 29.05
C MET A 1 37.33 10.47 28.59
N ALA A 2 36.02 10.54 28.77
CA ALA A 2 35.11 9.45 28.44
C ALA A 2 34.90 9.40 26.92
N ARG A 3 35.29 8.28 26.29
CA ARG A 3 35.00 7.98 24.88
C ARG A 3 33.48 7.92 24.72
N ARG A 4 32.89 8.81 23.92
CA ARG A 4 31.48 8.73 23.50
C ARG A 4 31.28 7.40 22.77
N ASN A 5 30.65 6.43 23.44
CA ASN A 5 30.18 5.20 22.83
C ASN A 5 29.06 5.58 21.85
N ASN A 6 29.40 5.71 20.58
CA ASN A 6 28.49 6.04 19.49
C ASN A 6 27.73 4.80 19.00
N GLN A 7 27.13 4.04 19.94
CA GLN A 7 26.25 2.93 19.60
C GLN A 7 24.82 3.46 19.57
N LEU A 8 24.39 3.89 18.39
CA LEU A 8 23.00 4.23 18.11
C LEU A 8 22.11 3.08 18.54
N ASN A 9 21.14 3.39 19.40
CA ASN A 9 20.20 2.40 19.91
C ASN A 9 19.29 1.94 18.74
N GLN A 10 18.90 0.67 18.67
CA GLN A 10 18.11 0.13 17.55
C GLN A 10 16.80 0.90 17.31
N ARG A 11 16.27 1.54 18.36
CA ARG A 11 15.11 2.44 18.29
C ARG A 11 15.43 3.73 17.53
N GLU A 12 16.58 4.34 17.80
CA GLU A 12 17.04 5.56 17.12
C GLU A 12 17.36 5.26 15.65
N MET A 13 17.94 4.08 15.35
CA MET A 13 18.19 3.65 13.98
C MET A 13 16.89 3.40 13.18
N LYS A 14 15.87 2.83 13.83
CA LYS A 14 14.51 2.70 13.24
C LYS A 14 13.85 4.05 13.01
N VAL A 15 14.01 5.00 13.93
CA VAL A 15 13.44 6.35 13.82
C VAL A 15 14.08 7.12 12.66
N ILE A 16 15.41 7.10 12.56
CA ILE A 16 16.16 7.75 11.47
C ILE A 16 15.86 7.10 10.11
N GLN A 17 15.76 5.76 10.05
CA GLN A 17 15.33 5.07 8.83
C GLN A 17 13.87 5.39 8.48
N SER A 18 12.96 5.44 9.45
CA SER A 18 11.56 5.75 9.20
C SER A 18 11.38 7.16 8.63
N GLU A 19 12.08 8.17 9.17
CA GLU A 19 11.95 9.55 8.68
C GLU A 19 12.42 9.73 7.24
N VAL A 20 13.41 8.95 6.78
CA VAL A 20 13.95 9.05 5.41
C VAL A 20 13.14 8.22 4.40
N ILE A 21 12.48 7.15 4.85
CA ILE A 21 11.83 6.17 3.96
C ILE A 21 10.42 6.59 3.53
N HIS A 22 9.70 7.37 4.35
CA HIS A 22 8.26 7.61 4.19
C HIS A 22 7.82 8.27 2.87
N ASP A 23 8.69 9.03 2.20
CA ASP A 23 8.38 9.69 0.92
C ASP A 23 9.18 9.14 -0.28
N SER A 24 9.98 8.09 -0.08
CA SER A 24 10.91 7.61 -1.11
C SER A 24 10.31 6.61 -2.09
N PHE A 25 9.30 5.84 -1.68
CA PHE A 25 8.84 4.71 -2.48
C PHE A 25 7.72 5.09 -3.44
N ASN A 26 7.98 4.92 -4.73
CA ASN A 26 6.92 4.98 -5.73
C ASN A 26 6.06 3.70 -5.70
N PHE A 27 4.94 3.71 -6.41
CA PHE A 27 3.99 2.59 -6.40
C PHE A 27 4.64 1.28 -6.86
N ASP A 28 5.45 1.33 -7.91
CA ASP A 28 6.05 0.15 -8.54
C ASP A 28 7.11 -0.49 -7.64
N GLU A 29 7.93 0.31 -6.96
CA GLU A 29 8.91 -0.17 -5.98
C GLU A 29 8.23 -0.88 -4.81
N LEU A 30 7.20 -0.26 -4.24
CA LEU A 30 6.47 -0.83 -3.11
C LEU A 30 5.67 -2.08 -3.52
N PHE A 31 5.15 -2.08 -4.75
CA PHE A 31 4.50 -3.23 -5.36
C PHE A 31 5.45 -4.42 -5.50
N MET A 32 6.68 -4.19 -5.97
CA MET A 32 7.69 -5.23 -6.07
C MET A 32 8.06 -5.80 -4.69
N LEU A 33 8.23 -4.93 -3.69
CA LEU A 33 8.49 -5.36 -2.30
C LEU A 33 7.33 -6.21 -1.74
N PHE A 34 6.09 -5.83 -2.04
CA PHE A 34 4.90 -6.58 -1.63
C PHE A 34 4.83 -7.98 -2.25
N LEU A 35 5.13 -8.11 -3.55
CA LEU A 35 5.17 -9.40 -4.23
C LEU A 35 6.33 -10.28 -3.71
N GLN A 36 7.48 -9.68 -3.42
CA GLN A 36 8.61 -10.37 -2.82
C GLN A 36 8.28 -10.91 -1.41
N ASP A 37 7.65 -10.11 -0.55
CA ASP A 37 7.14 -10.57 0.77
C ASP A 37 6.17 -11.74 0.61
N GLY A 38 5.24 -11.63 -0.34
CA GLY A 38 4.30 -12.70 -0.65
C GLY A 38 4.98 -14.00 -1.09
N ASN A 39 6.00 -13.89 -1.94
CA ASN A 39 6.78 -15.04 -2.39
C ASN A 39 7.59 -15.68 -1.25
N LEU A 40 8.24 -14.88 -0.39
CA LEU A 40 8.95 -15.35 0.80
C LEU A 40 8.03 -16.09 1.78
N ARG A 41 6.75 -15.72 1.82
CA ARG A 41 5.70 -16.38 2.62
C ARG A 41 5.08 -17.59 1.94
N ASN A 42 5.62 -18.02 0.79
CA ASN A 42 5.10 -19.12 -0.03
C ASN A 42 3.63 -18.95 -0.44
N LEU A 43 3.22 -17.71 -0.77
CA LEU A 43 1.90 -17.51 -1.38
C LEU A 43 1.81 -18.27 -2.70
N ARG A 44 0.63 -18.80 -2.98
CA ARG A 44 0.39 -19.52 -4.24
C ARG A 44 0.62 -18.57 -5.42
N PRO A 45 1.19 -19.04 -6.56
CA PRO A 45 1.40 -18.19 -7.74
C PRO A 45 0.13 -17.45 -8.17
N HIS A 46 -1.01 -18.14 -8.16
CA HIS A 46 -2.31 -17.54 -8.49
C HIS A 46 -2.70 -16.38 -7.56
N THR A 47 -2.32 -16.43 -6.28
CA THR A 47 -2.57 -15.36 -5.31
C THR A 47 -1.69 -14.13 -5.60
N LEU A 48 -0.44 -14.34 -6.03
CA LEU A 48 0.44 -13.25 -6.46
C LEU A 48 -0.09 -12.58 -7.73
N THR A 49 -0.52 -13.38 -8.71
CA THR A 49 -1.18 -12.87 -9.93
C THR A 49 -2.45 -12.09 -9.61
N TYR A 50 -3.27 -12.61 -8.70
CA TYR A 50 -4.46 -11.92 -8.20
C TYR A 50 -4.10 -10.54 -7.64
N TYR A 51 -3.14 -10.45 -6.71
CA TYR A 51 -2.70 -9.17 -6.17
C TYR A 51 -2.17 -8.23 -7.26
N SER A 52 -1.36 -8.74 -8.19
CA SER A 52 -0.84 -7.97 -9.32
C SER A 52 -1.96 -7.32 -10.13
N ASN A 53 -2.95 -8.10 -10.54
CA ASN A 53 -4.03 -7.61 -11.39
C ASN A 53 -4.88 -6.55 -10.68
N GLU A 54 -5.22 -6.78 -9.41
CA GLU A 54 -6.04 -5.85 -8.64
C GLU A 54 -5.30 -4.54 -8.34
N LEU A 55 -4.01 -4.60 -7.99
CA LEU A 55 -3.21 -3.42 -7.70
C LEU A 55 -2.91 -2.58 -8.95
N MET A 56 -2.64 -3.23 -10.09
CA MET A 56 -2.49 -2.52 -11.36
C MET A 56 -3.80 -1.85 -11.80
N SER A 57 -4.94 -2.53 -11.62
CA SER A 57 -6.24 -1.91 -11.90
C SER A 57 -6.53 -0.73 -10.97
N PHE A 58 -6.12 -0.81 -9.70
CA PHE A 58 -6.26 0.29 -8.76
C PHE A 58 -5.40 1.49 -9.17
N ARG A 59 -4.12 1.26 -9.47
CA ARG A 59 -3.21 2.30 -9.96
C ARG A 59 -3.77 3.01 -11.20
N LYS A 60 -4.22 2.24 -12.19
CA LYS A 60 -4.84 2.79 -13.41
C LYS A 60 -6.07 3.63 -13.11
N ALA A 61 -6.89 3.22 -12.15
CA ALA A 61 -8.07 3.99 -11.74
C ALA A 61 -7.66 5.31 -11.07
N LEU A 62 -6.62 5.34 -10.24
CA LEU A 62 -6.09 6.59 -9.68
C LEU A 62 -5.60 7.52 -10.78
N GLU A 63 -4.85 7.01 -11.77
CA GLU A 63 -4.38 7.78 -12.92
C GLU A 63 -5.55 8.35 -13.74
N THR A 64 -6.62 7.57 -13.92
CA THR A 64 -7.83 8.01 -14.64
C THR A 64 -8.59 9.11 -13.90
N LEU A 65 -8.56 9.07 -12.57
CA LEU A 65 -9.15 10.09 -11.70
C LEU A 65 -8.21 11.30 -11.46
N GLU A 66 -7.05 11.33 -12.13
CA GLU A 66 -6.00 12.35 -11.95
C GLU A 66 -5.55 12.49 -10.48
N LEU A 67 -5.57 11.39 -9.73
CA LEU A 67 -5.13 11.32 -8.34
C LEU A 67 -3.65 10.96 -8.22
N ASP A 68 -3.05 11.35 -7.11
CA ASP A 68 -1.67 10.98 -6.78
C ASP A 68 -1.57 9.45 -6.61
N THR A 69 -0.60 8.83 -7.30
CA THR A 69 -0.35 7.38 -7.26
C THR A 69 0.69 7.00 -6.20
N THR A 70 1.34 7.98 -5.57
CA THR A 70 2.36 7.76 -4.53
C THR A 70 1.70 7.12 -3.31
N PRO A 71 2.09 5.89 -2.90
CA PRO A 71 1.43 5.16 -1.81
C PRO A 71 1.31 5.95 -0.49
N ALA A 72 2.32 6.75 -0.14
CA ALA A 72 2.34 7.57 1.08
C ALA A 72 1.32 8.72 1.08
N LYS A 73 0.92 9.18 -0.11
CA LYS A 73 -0.04 10.28 -0.30
C LYS A 73 -1.47 9.80 -0.50
N ILE A 74 -1.68 8.48 -0.62
CA ILE A 74 -3.02 7.91 -0.73
C ILE A 74 -3.78 8.14 0.57
N LYS A 75 -4.93 8.80 0.46
CA LYS A 75 -5.83 9.09 1.59
C LYS A 75 -7.06 8.18 1.53
N PRO A 76 -7.79 8.00 2.65
CA PRO A 76 -9.06 7.27 2.66
C PRO A 76 -10.05 7.80 1.61
N ASP A 77 -10.04 9.11 1.36
CA ASP A 77 -10.89 9.73 0.34
C ASP A 77 -10.60 9.21 -1.08
N HIS A 78 -9.33 9.00 -1.46
CA HIS A 78 -8.98 8.44 -2.76
C HIS A 78 -9.53 7.01 -2.93
N ILE A 79 -9.62 6.25 -1.83
CA ILE A 79 -10.23 4.91 -1.87
C ILE A 79 -11.75 5.01 -2.03
N ASN A 80 -12.41 5.97 -1.37
CA ASN A 80 -13.84 6.23 -1.58
C ASN A 80 -14.11 6.64 -3.04
N GLN A 81 -13.28 7.50 -3.62
CA GLN A 81 -13.37 7.86 -5.03
C GLN A 81 -13.16 6.66 -5.96
N PHE A 82 -12.20 5.78 -5.66
CA PHE A 82 -12.04 4.52 -6.38
C PHE A 82 -13.28 3.61 -6.28
N ILE A 83 -13.93 3.55 -5.12
CA ILE A 83 -15.16 2.78 -4.92
C ILE A 83 -16.29 3.35 -5.77
N ILE A 84 -16.49 4.67 -5.74
CA ILE A 84 -17.50 5.37 -6.54
C ILE A 84 -17.24 5.15 -8.03
N TYR A 85 -16.00 5.35 -8.48
CA TYR A 85 -15.60 5.08 -9.87
C TYR A 85 -15.86 3.62 -10.28
N SER A 86 -15.52 2.67 -9.41
CA SER A 86 -15.74 1.25 -9.68
C SER A 86 -17.23 0.87 -9.77
N LYS A 87 -18.08 1.56 -9.01
CA LYS A 87 -19.52 1.31 -8.95
C LYS A 87 -20.28 2.03 -10.07
N ASP A 88 -20.02 3.31 -10.24
CA ASP A 88 -20.86 4.20 -11.05
C ASP A 88 -20.31 4.39 -12.48
N VAL A 89 -18.99 4.22 -12.68
CA VAL A 89 -18.36 4.34 -14.01
C VAL A 89 -18.04 2.98 -14.62
N LEU A 90 -17.46 2.06 -13.83
CA LEU A 90 -17.14 0.71 -14.30
C LEU A 90 -18.30 -0.28 -14.14
N GLU A 91 -19.39 0.11 -13.48
CA GLU A 91 -20.59 -0.70 -13.23
C GLU A 91 -20.27 -2.09 -12.65
N LEU A 92 -19.24 -2.18 -11.80
CA LEU A 92 -18.82 -3.44 -11.22
C LEU A 92 -19.80 -3.91 -10.15
N LYS A 93 -20.04 -5.22 -10.10
CA LYS A 93 -20.77 -5.86 -9.01
C LYS A 93 -20.07 -5.60 -7.67
N ILE A 94 -20.86 -5.41 -6.61
CA ILE A 94 -20.36 -5.19 -5.23
C ILE A 94 -19.32 -6.25 -4.83
N VAL A 95 -19.58 -7.52 -5.17
CA VAL A 95 -18.65 -8.64 -4.87
C VAL A 95 -17.28 -8.44 -5.53
N SER A 96 -17.26 -7.93 -6.76
CA SER A 96 -16.02 -7.61 -7.48
C SER A 96 -15.29 -6.47 -6.78
N ILE A 97 -15.99 -5.38 -6.45
CA ILE A 97 -15.41 -4.22 -5.73
C ILE A 97 -14.80 -4.67 -4.40
N ASN A 98 -15.52 -5.46 -3.61
CA ASN A 98 -15.02 -5.99 -2.33
C ASN A 98 -13.83 -6.93 -2.48
N THR A 99 -13.74 -7.63 -3.61
CA THR A 99 -12.58 -8.46 -3.94
C THR A 99 -11.37 -7.55 -4.19
N ARG A 100 -11.52 -6.52 -5.03
CA ARG A 100 -10.47 -5.52 -5.26
C ARG A 100 -10.00 -4.86 -3.96
N LEU A 101 -10.94 -4.39 -3.14
CA LEU A 101 -10.64 -3.74 -1.86
C LEU A 101 -9.86 -4.63 -0.90
N ARG A 102 -10.07 -5.95 -0.91
CA ARG A 102 -9.28 -6.90 -0.11
C ARG A 102 -7.82 -6.95 -0.56
N ALA A 103 -7.56 -6.93 -1.87
CA ALA A 103 -6.20 -6.89 -2.41
C ALA A 103 -5.49 -5.57 -2.07
N ILE A 104 -6.17 -4.45 -2.30
CA ILE A 104 -5.65 -3.11 -2.04
C ILE A 104 -5.38 -2.92 -0.53
N ARG A 105 -6.30 -3.39 0.33
CA ARG A 105 -6.10 -3.39 1.79
C ARG A 105 -4.88 -4.19 2.21
N ALA A 106 -4.66 -5.38 1.63
CA ALA A 106 -3.49 -6.20 1.96
C ALA A 106 -2.17 -5.48 1.63
N PHE A 107 -2.12 -4.79 0.49
CA PHE A 107 -0.98 -3.98 0.07
C PHE A 107 -0.69 -2.82 1.04
N PHE A 108 -1.70 -2.00 1.37
CA PHE A 108 -1.49 -0.88 2.30
C PHE A 108 -1.21 -1.33 3.74
N ASN A 109 -1.78 -2.47 4.17
CA ASN A 109 -1.43 -3.08 5.45
C ASN A 109 0.04 -3.51 5.49
N PHE A 110 0.54 -4.14 4.41
CA PHE A 110 1.95 -4.48 4.27
C PHE A 110 2.83 -3.24 4.33
N ALA A 111 2.49 -2.21 3.55
CA ALA A 111 3.22 -0.97 3.46
C ALA A 111 3.33 -0.27 4.84
N TYR A 112 2.20 -0.16 5.54
CA TYR A 112 2.14 0.46 6.86
C TYR A 112 2.91 -0.36 7.90
N LYS A 113 2.76 -1.68 7.91
CA LYS A 113 3.45 -2.57 8.86
C LYS A 113 4.98 -2.48 8.75
N HIS A 114 5.51 -2.28 7.55
CA HIS A 114 6.94 -2.14 7.31
C HIS A 114 7.46 -0.70 7.40
N GLY A 115 6.58 0.27 7.71
CA GLY A 115 6.96 1.68 7.82
C GLY A 115 7.22 2.37 6.48
N TYR A 116 6.81 1.79 5.35
CA TYR A 116 6.96 2.42 4.04
C TYR A 116 6.00 3.58 3.83
N ILE A 117 4.89 3.61 4.56
CA ILE A 117 3.94 4.72 4.58
C ILE A 117 3.64 5.14 6.02
N PRO A 118 3.40 6.45 6.25
CA PRO A 118 3.17 6.96 7.60
C PRO A 118 1.77 6.65 8.13
N LYS A 119 0.77 6.53 7.24
CA LYS A 119 -0.63 6.30 7.60
C LYS A 119 -1.26 5.30 6.64
N ASN A 120 -2.03 4.37 7.18
CA ASN A 120 -2.77 3.41 6.37
C ASN A 120 -4.11 4.03 5.87
N PRO A 121 -4.32 4.17 4.55
CA PRO A 121 -5.57 4.73 4.02
C PRO A 121 -6.79 3.84 4.30
N PHE A 122 -6.59 2.56 4.62
CA PHE A 122 -7.68 1.62 4.92
C PHE A 122 -8.10 1.58 6.39
N ALA A 123 -7.53 2.41 7.27
CA ALA A 123 -7.80 2.36 8.71
C ALA A 123 -9.30 2.43 9.06
N ASN A 124 -10.08 3.22 8.31
CA ASN A 124 -11.51 3.44 8.55
C ASN A 124 -12.41 3.00 7.37
N ILE A 125 -11.91 2.14 6.47
CA ILE A 125 -12.65 1.74 5.27
C ILE A 125 -13.32 0.39 5.49
N GLN A 126 -14.65 0.41 5.50
CA GLN A 126 -15.49 -0.80 5.53
C GLN A 126 -15.67 -1.37 4.12
N LEU A 127 -15.88 -2.68 4.04
CA LEU A 127 -16.30 -3.32 2.78
C LEU A 127 -17.78 -2.97 2.52
N LEU A 128 -18.17 -2.94 1.26
CA LEU A 128 -19.55 -2.65 0.81
C LEU A 128 -20.50 -3.83 1.02
#